data_AF-A0A4Q4SYU4-F1
#
_entry.id   AF-A0A4Q4SYU4-F1
#
_cell.length_a   1.000
_cell.length_b   1.000
_cell.length_c   1.000
_cell.angle_alpha   90.00
_cell.angle_beta   90.00
_cell.angle_gamma   90.00
#
_symmetry.space_group_name_H-M   'P 1'
#
loop_
_entity.id
_entity.type
_entity.pdbx_description
1 polymer ?
#
loop_
_entity_poly.entity_id
_entity_poly.type
_entity_poly.pdbx_seq_one_letter_code
_entity_poly.pdbx_strand_id
1 'polypeptide(L)'
;MAAYPNTHGQQQPTENAPRPQLPEHLEALSRALVRGDTLQEIAANYGIVLRQWVALVKETTLPTNLSSSDPQVTGAFQKIVDATGSESTVFRRLAHVRLLEFFDYLEVLIQLERAQGLHGQKVRNITIADRVISSALPALGKDKLIEVRRFARRWKQLAGPSVFFLMIYTEAAEGIV
;
A
#
# COMPACT_ATOMS: atom_id res chain seq x y z
N MET A 1 -14.83 -14.06 68.94
CA MET A 1 -15.25 -12.79 68.30
C MET A 1 -14.01 -11.98 68.02
N ALA A 2 -13.73 -11.74 66.73
CA ALA A 2 -12.53 -11.08 66.25
C ALA A 2 -12.63 -9.56 66.42
N ALA A 3 -11.54 -8.93 66.85
CA ALA A 3 -11.30 -7.49 66.74
C ALA A 3 -10.15 -7.29 65.75
N TYR A 4 -10.44 -6.67 64.60
CA TYR A 4 -9.44 -6.23 63.64
C TYR A 4 -8.98 -4.81 64.00
N PRO A 5 -7.67 -4.52 64.03
CA PRO A 5 -7.18 -3.18 63.84
C PRO A 5 -6.97 -2.90 62.35
N ASN A 6 -7.41 -1.71 61.97
CA ASN A 6 -7.26 -1.07 60.69
C ASN A 6 -5.85 -0.48 60.56
N THR A 7 -5.16 -0.70 59.44
CA THR A 7 -4.05 0.17 59.01
C THR A 7 -4.16 0.40 57.51
N HIS A 8 -4.55 1.63 57.19
CA HIS A 8 -4.43 2.24 55.88
C HIS A 8 -2.98 2.21 55.39
N GLY A 9 -2.72 1.42 54.35
CA GLY A 9 -1.60 1.63 53.44
C GLY A 9 -2.14 2.19 52.13
N GLN A 10 -2.17 3.52 52.01
CA GLN A 10 -2.32 4.16 50.70
C GLN A 10 -1.11 3.78 49.85
N GLN A 11 -1.29 2.90 48.86
CA GLN A 11 -0.35 2.79 47.76
C GLN A 11 -0.56 4.02 46.85
N GLN A 12 0.32 5.01 47.03
CA GLN A 12 0.54 6.05 46.03
C GLN A 12 0.90 5.37 44.69
N PRO A 13 0.38 5.85 43.54
CA PRO A 13 0.88 5.39 42.26
C PRO A 13 2.35 5.79 42.18
N THR A 14 3.23 4.81 41.94
CA THR A 14 4.64 5.04 41.64
C THR A 14 4.75 5.78 40.30
N GLU A 15 4.67 7.10 40.39
CA GLU A 15 4.97 8.07 39.34
C GLU A 15 6.47 8.09 39.06
N ASN A 16 7.04 6.99 38.55
CA ASN A 16 8.44 6.89 38.14
C ASN A 16 8.67 5.71 37.19
N ALA A 17 7.74 5.44 36.27
CA ALA A 17 8.09 4.70 35.06
C ALA A 17 8.78 5.69 34.10
N PRO A 18 10.04 5.48 33.68
CA PRO A 18 10.66 6.33 32.68
C PRO A 18 9.78 6.33 31.43
N ARG A 19 9.31 7.50 30.99
CA ARG A 19 8.71 7.62 29.67
C ARG A 19 9.78 7.18 28.66
N PRO A 20 9.47 6.25 27.73
CA PRO A 20 10.44 5.88 26.71
C PRO A 20 10.89 7.16 25.99
N GLN A 21 12.21 7.31 25.87
CA GLN A 21 12.85 8.44 25.19
C GLN A 21 12.47 8.37 23.71
N LEU A 22 11.35 9.02 23.37
CA LEU A 22 10.75 9.07 22.04
C LEU A 22 11.79 9.35 20.92
N PRO A 23 12.80 10.23 21.10
CA PRO A 23 13.82 10.48 20.08
C PRO A 23 14.73 9.28 19.79
N GLU A 24 15.23 8.60 20.83
CA GLU A 24 16.13 7.46 20.67
C GLU A 24 15.43 6.27 19.99
N HIS A 25 14.16 6.06 20.33
CA HIS A 25 13.35 5.01 19.72
C HIS A 25 13.06 5.30 18.23
N LEU A 26 12.79 6.57 17.89
CA LEU A 26 12.59 6.99 16.50
C LEU A 26 13.86 6.85 15.67
N GLU A 27 15.03 7.18 16.23
CA GLU A 27 16.31 6.98 15.54
C GLU A 27 16.65 5.50 15.33
N ALA A 28 16.40 4.66 16.33
CA ALA A 28 16.58 3.21 16.21
C ALA A 28 15.65 2.63 15.14
N LEU A 29 14.39 3.08 15.12
CA LEU A 29 13.40 2.68 14.13
C LEU A 29 13.79 3.16 12.72
N SER A 30 14.22 4.42 12.57
CA SER A 30 14.71 4.93 11.29
C SER A 30 15.90 4.12 10.76
N ARG A 31 16.85 3.77 11.62
CA ARG A 31 18.00 2.93 11.26
C ARG A 31 17.61 1.51 10.89
N ALA A 32 16.54 0.98 11.48
CA ALA A 32 16.01 -0.34 11.14
C ALA A 32 15.27 -0.31 9.78
N LEU A 33 14.59 0.79 9.45
CA LEU A 33 13.77 0.92 8.25
C LEU A 33 14.53 1.36 7.01
N VAL A 34 15.58 2.15 7.17
CA VAL A 34 16.38 2.68 6.06
C VAL A 34 17.71 1.95 5.97
N ARG A 35 18.07 1.54 4.77
CA ARG A 35 19.32 0.85 4.49
C ARG A 35 20.52 1.75 4.78
N GLY A 36 21.44 1.28 5.63
CA GLY A 36 22.72 1.95 5.87
C GLY A 36 23.64 1.98 4.64
N ASP A 37 23.44 1.07 3.70
CA ASP A 37 24.21 0.87 2.47
C ASP A 37 23.46 1.32 1.20
N THR A 38 22.50 2.23 1.34
CA THR A 38 21.56 2.66 0.29
C THR A 38 22.23 2.91 -1.07
N LEU A 39 23.37 3.60 -1.12
CA LEU A 39 24.04 3.92 -2.39
C LEU A 39 24.56 2.67 -3.11
N GLN A 40 25.10 1.71 -2.37
CA GLN A 40 25.60 0.45 -2.93
C GLN A 40 24.44 -0.41 -3.44
N GLU A 41 23.36 -0.50 -2.66
CA GLU A 41 22.16 -1.24 -3.04
C GLU A 41 21.51 -0.66 -4.31
N ILE A 42 21.41 0.68 -4.41
CA ILE A 42 20.91 1.35 -5.60
C ILE A 42 21.84 1.07 -6.79
N ALA A 43 23.15 1.26 -6.64
CA ALA A 43 24.09 1.05 -7.73
C ALA A 43 24.03 -0.39 -8.28
N ALA A 44 23.86 -1.38 -7.40
CA ALA A 44 23.77 -2.78 -7.79
C ALA A 44 22.43 -3.15 -8.46
N ASN A 45 21.32 -2.60 -7.97
CA ASN A 45 19.98 -3.10 -8.32
C ASN A 45 19.17 -2.18 -9.23
N TYR A 46 19.54 -0.90 -9.37
CA TYR A 46 18.74 0.10 -10.05
C TYR A 46 18.36 -0.30 -11.48
N GLY A 47 19.31 -0.85 -12.25
CA GLY A 47 19.05 -1.28 -13.62
C GLY A 47 18.01 -2.41 -13.72
N ILE A 48 18.00 -3.33 -12.75
CA ILE A 48 17.02 -4.42 -12.70
C ILE A 48 15.64 -3.87 -12.32
N VAL A 49 15.60 -3.07 -11.25
CA VAL A 49 14.38 -2.45 -10.73
C VAL A 49 13.73 -1.55 -11.77
N LEU A 50 14.53 -0.74 -12.49
CA LEU A 50 14.06 0.13 -13.57
C LEU A 50 13.44 -0.70 -14.71
N ARG A 51 14.08 -1.79 -15.13
CA ARG A 51 13.53 -2.67 -16.18
C ARG A 51 12.21 -3.31 -15.75
N GLN A 52 12.14 -3.82 -14.54
CA GLN A 52 10.92 -4.41 -13.99
C GLN A 52 9.79 -3.38 -13.90
N TRP A 53 10.10 -2.17 -13.41
CA TRP A 53 9.14 -1.06 -13.37
C TRP A 53 8.62 -0.70 -14.75
N VAL A 54 9.51 -0.48 -15.71
CA VAL A 54 9.14 -0.12 -17.08
C VAL A 54 8.30 -1.21 -17.75
N ALA A 55 8.65 -2.49 -17.54
CA ALA A 55 7.86 -3.61 -18.05
C ALA A 55 6.44 -3.60 -17.46
N LEU A 56 6.33 -3.48 -16.14
CA LEU A 56 5.04 -3.42 -15.45
C LEU A 56 4.19 -2.23 -15.95
N VAL A 57 4.77 -1.04 -16.04
CA VAL A 57 4.08 0.16 -16.52
C VAL A 57 3.63 -0.01 -17.96
N LYS A 58 4.48 -0.54 -18.83
CA LYS A 58 4.15 -0.77 -20.25
C LYS A 58 2.97 -1.73 -20.41
N GLU A 59 2.93 -2.80 -19.64
CA GLU A 59 1.88 -3.82 -19.73
C GLU A 59 0.55 -3.41 -19.10
N THR A 60 0.55 -2.35 -18.29
CA THR A 60 -0.60 -1.95 -17.47
C THR A 60 -1.05 -0.53 -17.75
N THR A 61 -0.42 0.17 -18.69
CA THR A 61 -0.86 1.48 -19.19
C THR A 61 -1.83 1.26 -20.33
N LEU A 62 -3.07 1.70 -20.12
CA LEU A 62 -4.17 1.48 -21.04
C LEU A 62 -4.72 2.82 -21.54
N PRO A 63 -5.26 2.87 -22.77
CA PRO A 63 -5.87 4.08 -23.30
C PRO A 63 -7.26 4.33 -22.68
N THR A 64 -7.64 5.60 -22.52
CA THR A 64 -8.86 6.01 -21.82
C THR A 64 -10.15 5.82 -22.62
N ASN A 65 -10.08 5.29 -23.84
CA ASN A 65 -11.25 4.99 -24.68
C ASN A 65 -11.82 3.58 -24.44
N LEU A 66 -11.21 2.80 -23.55
CA LEU A 66 -11.72 1.49 -23.14
C LEU A 66 -12.89 1.61 -22.16
N SER A 67 -13.76 0.61 -22.15
CA SER A 67 -14.73 0.47 -21.07
C SER A 67 -14.03 0.02 -19.78
N SER A 68 -14.53 0.43 -18.62
CA SER A 68 -14.10 -0.07 -17.32
C SER A 68 -14.26 -1.60 -17.19
N SER A 69 -15.18 -2.21 -17.94
CA SER A 69 -15.40 -3.66 -17.99
C SER A 69 -14.65 -4.36 -19.13
N ASP A 70 -13.77 -3.66 -19.86
CA ASP A 70 -13.00 -4.24 -20.95
C ASP A 70 -12.03 -5.34 -20.44
N PRO A 71 -11.91 -6.49 -21.14
CA PRO A 71 -10.98 -7.56 -20.75
C PRO A 71 -9.52 -7.11 -20.62
N GLN A 72 -9.09 -6.07 -21.34
CA GLN A 72 -7.75 -5.50 -21.21
C GLN A 72 -7.58 -4.79 -19.86
N VAL A 73 -8.63 -4.14 -19.36
CA VAL A 73 -8.64 -3.49 -18.02
C VAL A 73 -8.51 -4.56 -16.94
N THR A 74 -9.29 -5.63 -17.01
CA THR A 74 -9.19 -6.73 -16.04
C THR A 74 -7.85 -7.46 -16.12
N GLY A 75 -7.34 -7.70 -17.34
CA GLY A 75 -6.02 -8.31 -17.56
C GLY A 75 -4.86 -7.46 -17.03
N ALA A 76 -4.89 -6.14 -17.22
CA ALA A 76 -3.89 -5.24 -16.65
C ALA A 76 -3.94 -5.24 -15.11
N PHE A 77 -5.14 -5.23 -14.52
CA PHE A 77 -5.31 -5.30 -13.08
C PHE A 77 -4.72 -6.59 -12.49
N GLN A 78 -5.01 -7.74 -13.11
CA GLN A 78 -4.47 -9.04 -12.71
C GLN A 78 -2.93 -9.02 -12.69
N LYS A 79 -2.29 -8.53 -13.75
CA LYS A 79 -0.83 -8.43 -13.83
C LYS A 79 -0.22 -7.59 -12.71
N ILE A 80 -0.88 -6.50 -12.34
CA ILE A 80 -0.43 -5.67 -11.21
C ILE A 80 -0.52 -6.46 -9.91
N VAL A 81 -1.65 -7.13 -9.68
CA VAL A 81 -1.84 -7.92 -8.46
C VAL A 81 -0.85 -9.08 -8.37
N ASP A 82 -0.58 -9.78 -9.48
CA ASP A 82 0.44 -10.82 -9.52
C ASP A 82 1.82 -10.27 -9.14
N ALA A 83 2.16 -9.06 -9.61
CA ALA A 83 3.40 -8.38 -9.24
C ALA A 83 3.46 -7.99 -7.75
N THR A 84 2.32 -7.77 -7.08
CA THR A 84 2.26 -7.60 -5.61
C THR A 84 2.55 -8.90 -4.84
N GLY A 85 2.59 -10.04 -5.52
CA GLY A 85 3.04 -11.32 -4.95
C GLY A 85 4.52 -11.61 -5.19
N SER A 86 5.29 -10.69 -5.79
CA SER A 86 6.68 -10.96 -6.18
C SER A 86 7.59 -11.22 -4.97
N GLU A 87 8.51 -12.18 -5.11
CA GLU A 87 9.61 -12.42 -4.16
C GLU A 87 10.57 -11.24 -4.02
N SER A 88 10.67 -10.37 -5.05
CA SER A 88 11.43 -9.14 -4.93
C SER A 88 10.64 -8.11 -4.12
N THR A 89 11.09 -7.85 -2.89
CA THR A 89 10.46 -6.88 -1.98
C THR A 89 10.35 -5.49 -2.62
N VAL A 90 11.38 -5.03 -3.34
CA VAL A 90 11.33 -3.74 -4.05
C VAL A 90 10.28 -3.77 -5.15
N PHE A 91 10.26 -4.80 -6.00
CA PHE A 91 9.29 -4.87 -7.09
C PHE A 91 7.85 -4.97 -6.57
N ARG A 92 7.64 -5.67 -5.46
CA ARG A 92 6.36 -5.73 -4.75
C ARG A 92 5.86 -4.34 -4.35
N ARG A 93 6.72 -3.51 -3.77
CA ARG A 93 6.40 -2.11 -3.41
C ARG A 93 6.05 -1.27 -4.63
N LEU A 94 6.81 -1.41 -5.71
CA LEU A 94 6.53 -0.75 -6.98
C LEU A 94 5.15 -1.14 -7.52
N ALA A 95 4.83 -2.44 -7.50
CA ALA A 95 3.53 -2.96 -7.92
C ALA A 95 2.37 -2.37 -7.10
N HIS A 96 2.55 -2.20 -5.79
CA HIS A 96 1.57 -1.51 -4.95
C HIS A 96 1.37 -0.05 -5.36
N VAL A 97 2.42 0.70 -5.69
CA VAL A 97 2.25 2.06 -6.22
C VAL A 97 1.48 2.05 -7.54
N ARG A 98 1.84 1.13 -8.45
CA ARG A 98 1.14 0.99 -9.74
C ARG A 98 -0.33 0.64 -9.57
N LEU A 99 -0.64 -0.20 -8.59
CA LEU A 99 -2.02 -0.57 -8.26
C LEU A 99 -2.86 0.63 -7.87
N LEU A 100 -2.28 1.56 -7.11
CA LEU A 100 -2.98 2.77 -6.72
C LEU A 100 -3.22 3.70 -7.91
N GLU A 101 -2.22 3.88 -8.78
CA GLU A 101 -2.39 4.60 -10.05
C GLU A 101 -3.46 3.95 -10.95
N PHE A 102 -3.55 2.64 -10.93
CA PHE A 102 -4.58 1.91 -11.69
C PHE A 102 -5.99 2.16 -11.13
N PHE A 103 -6.15 2.28 -9.80
CA PHE A 103 -7.44 2.72 -9.24
C PHE A 103 -7.81 4.13 -9.68
N ASP A 104 -6.85 5.05 -9.72
CA ASP A 104 -7.07 6.42 -10.21
C ASP A 104 -7.52 6.39 -11.69
N TYR A 105 -6.87 5.58 -12.52
CA TYR A 105 -7.26 5.35 -13.92
C TYR A 105 -8.68 4.77 -14.05
N LEU A 106 -9.02 3.74 -13.26
CA LEU A 106 -10.33 3.12 -13.30
C LEU A 106 -11.44 4.10 -12.89
N GLU A 107 -11.16 4.97 -11.92
CA GLU A 107 -12.08 6.04 -11.54
C GLU A 107 -12.34 7.00 -12.71
N VAL A 108 -11.31 7.39 -13.46
CA VAL A 108 -11.46 8.23 -14.66
C VAL A 108 -12.32 7.54 -15.72
N LEU A 109 -12.09 6.25 -16.01
CA LEU A 109 -12.93 5.52 -16.97
C LEU A 109 -14.40 5.52 -16.55
N ILE A 110 -14.69 5.21 -15.29
CA ILE A 110 -16.05 5.15 -14.78
C ILE A 110 -16.74 6.53 -14.85
N GLN A 111 -15.99 7.61 -14.59
CA GLN A 111 -16.50 8.97 -14.73
C GLN A 111 -16.84 9.30 -16.20
N LEU A 112 -16.00 8.91 -17.15
CA LEU A 112 -16.26 9.08 -18.59
C LEU A 112 -17.48 8.27 -19.04
N GLU A 113 -17.58 7.01 -18.64
CA GLU A 113 -18.74 6.16 -18.94
C GLU A 113 -20.04 6.73 -18.38
N ARG A 114 -19.99 7.31 -17.16
CA ARG A 114 -21.17 7.99 -16.59
C ARG A 114 -21.53 9.23 -17.38
N ALA A 115 -20.56 10.03 -17.82
CA ALA A 115 -20.83 11.21 -18.64
C ALA A 115 -21.50 10.84 -19.98
N GLN A 116 -21.24 9.63 -20.48
CA GLN A 116 -21.87 9.05 -21.67
C GLN A 116 -23.21 8.35 -21.39
N GLY A 117 -23.67 8.31 -20.13
CA GLY A 117 -24.93 7.68 -19.73
C GLY A 117 -24.89 6.15 -19.64
N LEU A 118 -23.70 5.54 -19.68
CA LEU A 118 -23.55 4.07 -19.62
C LEU A 118 -23.80 3.51 -18.21
N HIS A 119 -23.77 4.36 -17.18
CA HIS A 119 -24.07 3.99 -15.80
C HIS A 119 -25.20 4.85 -15.23
N GLY A 120 -26.12 4.23 -14.50
CA GLY A 120 -27.19 4.95 -13.83
C GLY A 120 -26.65 5.91 -12.75
N GLN A 121 -27.22 7.11 -12.65
CA GLN A 121 -26.82 8.15 -11.67
C GLN A 121 -26.84 7.66 -10.21
N LYS A 122 -27.63 6.63 -9.90
CA LYS A 122 -27.79 6.07 -8.54
C LYS A 122 -26.66 5.11 -8.13
N VAL A 123 -25.85 4.61 -9.07
CA VAL A 123 -24.76 3.65 -8.77
C VAL A 123 -23.48 4.44 -8.49
N ARG A 124 -22.87 4.23 -7.31
CA ARG A 124 -21.61 4.90 -6.93
C ARG A 124 -20.42 4.36 -7.75
N ASN A 125 -19.43 5.21 -8.05
CA ASN A 125 -18.21 4.82 -8.78
C ASN A 125 -17.50 3.63 -8.12
N ILE A 126 -17.41 3.66 -6.79
CA ILE A 126 -16.77 2.59 -6.02
C ILE A 126 -17.44 1.23 -6.24
N THR A 127 -18.77 1.19 -6.41
CA THR A 127 -19.52 -0.04 -6.66
C THR A 127 -19.20 -0.61 -8.05
N ILE A 128 -18.99 0.25 -9.05
CA ILE A 128 -18.62 -0.16 -10.40
C ILE A 128 -17.17 -0.67 -10.40
N ALA A 129 -16.26 0.07 -9.76
CA ALA A 129 -14.86 -0.33 -9.61
C ALA A 129 -14.74 -1.66 -8.88
N ASP A 130 -15.45 -1.86 -7.76
CA ASP A 130 -15.49 -3.12 -7.03
C ASP A 130 -15.95 -4.27 -7.92
N ARG A 131 -16.93 -4.03 -8.81
CA ARG A 131 -17.44 -5.06 -9.73
C ARG A 131 -16.41 -5.46 -10.77
N VAL A 132 -15.71 -4.48 -11.35
CA VAL A 132 -14.61 -4.70 -12.30
C VAL A 132 -13.51 -5.51 -11.62
N ILE A 133 -13.12 -5.10 -10.41
CA ILE A 133 -12.08 -5.77 -9.62
C ILE A 133 -12.48 -7.19 -9.25
N SER A 134 -13.71 -7.41 -8.76
CA SER A 134 -14.19 -8.76 -8.43
C SER A 134 -14.30 -9.66 -9.65
N SER A 135 -14.53 -9.10 -10.85
CA SER A 135 -14.51 -9.88 -12.10
C SER A 135 -13.09 -10.26 -12.51
N ALA A 136 -12.11 -9.36 -12.30
CA ALA A 136 -10.71 -9.64 -12.56
C ALA A 136 -10.12 -10.64 -11.57
N LEU A 137 -10.52 -10.55 -10.29
CA LEU A 137 -9.98 -11.34 -9.19
C LEU A 137 -11.10 -11.81 -8.26
N PRO A 138 -11.81 -12.89 -8.61
CA PRO A 138 -12.93 -13.42 -7.81
C PRO A 138 -12.52 -13.82 -6.39
N ALA A 139 -11.25 -14.19 -6.19
CA ALA A 139 -10.70 -14.57 -4.90
C ALA A 139 -10.36 -13.38 -3.99
N LEU A 140 -10.24 -12.17 -4.55
CA LEU A 140 -9.86 -10.98 -3.80
C LEU A 140 -11.11 -10.37 -3.16
N GLY A 141 -11.39 -10.78 -1.91
CA GLY A 141 -12.51 -10.25 -1.13
C GLY A 141 -12.42 -8.74 -0.89
N LYS A 142 -13.57 -8.11 -0.60
CA LYS A 142 -13.67 -6.64 -0.38
C LYS A 142 -12.74 -6.13 0.72
N ASP A 143 -12.67 -6.85 1.85
CA ASP A 143 -11.81 -6.46 2.97
C ASP A 143 -10.34 -6.49 2.56
N LYS A 144 -9.95 -7.49 1.77
CA LYS A 144 -8.59 -7.59 1.26
C LYS A 144 -8.25 -6.46 0.30
N LEU A 145 -9.20 -6.07 -0.54
CA LEU A 145 -9.03 -4.92 -1.44
C LEU A 145 -8.82 -3.61 -0.68
N ILE A 146 -9.55 -3.41 0.42
CA ILE A 146 -9.38 -2.24 1.30
C ILE A 146 -7.98 -2.24 1.92
N GLU A 147 -7.53 -3.37 2.45
CA GLU A 147 -6.17 -3.52 3.00
C GLU A 147 -5.12 -3.20 1.95
N VAL A 148 -5.21 -3.83 0.79
CA VAL A 148 -4.27 -3.66 -0.32
C VAL A 148 -4.22 -2.19 -0.76
N ARG A 149 -5.36 -1.49 -0.82
CA ARG A 149 -5.41 -0.06 -1.15
C ARG A 149 -4.77 0.80 -0.05
N ARG A 150 -4.98 0.48 1.23
CA ARG A 150 -4.33 1.19 2.35
C ARG A 150 -2.81 1.02 2.31
N PHE A 151 -2.35 -0.21 2.10
CA PHE A 151 -0.94 -0.55 1.98
C PHE A 151 -0.29 0.17 0.79
N ALA A 152 -0.95 0.15 -0.37
CA ALA A 152 -0.51 0.88 -1.56
C ALA A 152 -0.39 2.39 -1.36
N ARG A 153 -1.32 3.01 -0.61
CA ARG A 153 -1.26 4.45 -0.29
C ARG A 153 -0.04 4.80 0.54
N ARG A 154 0.27 3.99 1.56
CA ARG A 154 1.45 4.18 2.42
C ARG A 154 2.74 4.05 1.61
N TRP A 155 2.84 3.05 0.73
CA TRP A 155 3.99 2.95 -0.18
C TRP A 155 4.10 4.14 -1.14
N LYS A 156 3.00 4.61 -1.73
CA LYS A 156 3.01 5.80 -2.59
C LYS A 156 3.45 7.06 -1.83
N GLN A 157 3.09 7.19 -0.55
CA GLN A 157 3.56 8.28 0.30
C GLN A 157 5.07 8.20 0.56
N LEU A 158 5.60 7.01 0.87
CA LEU A 158 7.03 6.79 1.10
C LEU A 158 7.88 6.97 -0.17
N ALA A 159 7.33 6.63 -1.34
CA ALA A 159 7.97 6.92 -2.62
C ALA A 159 8.17 8.43 -2.84
N GLY A 160 7.27 9.27 -2.33
CA GLY A 160 7.33 10.71 -2.52
C GLY A 160 7.38 11.08 -4.02
N PRO A 161 8.38 11.86 -4.47
CA PRO A 161 8.46 12.31 -5.85
C PRO A 161 8.97 11.22 -6.83
N SER A 162 9.55 10.12 -6.34
CA SER A 162 10.13 9.08 -7.19
C SER A 162 9.86 7.69 -6.63
N VAL A 163 9.21 6.83 -7.43
CA VAL A 163 8.94 5.44 -7.05
C VAL A 163 10.21 4.65 -6.68
N PHE A 164 11.37 5.07 -7.19
CA PHE A 164 12.65 4.42 -6.90
C PHE A 164 13.19 4.73 -5.51
N PHE A 165 12.64 5.72 -4.79
CA PHE A 165 12.96 5.91 -3.38
C PHE A 165 12.51 4.72 -2.52
N LEU A 166 11.64 3.85 -3.02
CA LEU A 166 11.27 2.61 -2.33
C LEU A 166 12.43 1.61 -2.17
N MET A 167 13.53 1.80 -2.91
CA MET A 167 14.75 1.00 -2.78
C MET A 167 15.51 1.26 -1.48
N ILE A 168 15.33 2.44 -0.86
CA ILE A 168 16.07 2.81 0.35
C ILE A 168 15.56 2.08 1.60
N TYR A 169 14.33 1.56 1.54
CA TYR A 169 13.72 0.89 2.67
C TYR A 169 14.17 -0.57 2.77
N THR A 170 14.39 -1.03 4.00
CA THR A 170 14.63 -2.44 4.33
C THR A 170 13.31 -3.21 4.32
N GLU A 171 13.37 -4.53 4.39
CA GLU A 171 12.16 -5.37 4.51
C GLU A 171 11.40 -5.15 5.81
N ALA A 172 12.06 -4.64 6.86
CA ALA A 172 11.41 -4.29 8.12
C ALA A 172 10.30 -3.24 7.93
N ALA A 173 10.38 -2.41 6.87
CA ALA A 173 9.34 -1.45 6.53
C ALA A 173 8.01 -2.10 6.12
N GLU A 174 8.01 -3.34 5.64
CA GLU A 174 6.76 -4.06 5.33
C GLU A 174 5.88 -4.26 6.57
N GLY A 175 6.48 -4.38 7.77
CA GLY A 175 5.74 -4.61 9.02
C GLY A 175 5.09 -3.36 9.61
N ILE A 176 5.39 -2.18 9.07
CA ILE A 176 4.89 -0.88 9.58
C ILE A 176 3.93 -0.23 8.57
N VAL A 177 4.18 -0.47 7.29
CA VAL A 177 3.30 -0.08 6.18
C VAL A 177 2.02 -0.93 6.19
#